data_AF-A0A484ZP34-F1
#
_entry.id   AF-A0A484ZP34-F1
#
_cell.length_a   1.000
_cell.length_b   1.000
_cell.length_c   1.000
_cell.angle_alpha   90.00
_cell.angle_beta   90.00
_cell.angle_gamma   90.00
#
_symmetry.space_group_name_H-M   'P 1'
#
loop_
_entity.id
_entity.type
_entity.pdbx_description
1 polymer ?
#
loop_
_entity_poly.entity_id
_entity_poly.type
_entity_poly.pdbx_seq_one_letter_code
_entity_poly.pdbx_strand_id
1 'polypeptide(L)'
;MGGNVKYSVPGFAIPNPVKTVIPCFMWTDAIFRGTEMTAKNAHVLGKERLDTNIKFLWNYASNVMLNQHSDSNKTHTILQDESMCEFVLVWETHMTASAKYADLLLPDVTSVESNDLIDNSYASGAYHYFTRLQNAIEPLWESRQSYDVLAEIAGKMGIRDTFTEGRTHEQWIEFCYNKMREKNPSLPTFAETNGKGIIDRILADSSKHIALKDYRDNPQANPLKNSVR
;
A
#
# COMPACT_ATOMS: atom_id res chain seq x y z
N MET A 1 -12.68 16.98 10.79
CA MET A 1 -11.39 16.26 10.73
C MET A 1 -10.35 17.18 11.34
N GLY A 2 -9.42 16.62 12.13
CA GLY A 2 -8.28 17.39 12.64
C GLY A 2 -7.52 18.05 11.48
N GLY A 3 -6.91 19.21 11.70
CA GLY A 3 -6.24 20.01 10.67
C GLY A 3 -5.06 19.31 10.00
N ASN A 4 -5.34 18.29 9.20
CA ASN A 4 -4.34 17.45 8.56
C ASN A 4 -3.51 18.28 7.59
N VAL A 5 -2.22 18.43 7.90
CA VAL A 5 -1.25 18.95 6.95
C VAL A 5 -0.87 17.83 5.99
N LYS A 6 -1.20 18.02 4.72
CA LYS A 6 -0.92 17.05 3.65
C LYS A 6 0.40 17.39 2.96
N TYR A 7 1.39 16.49 3.08
CA TYR A 7 2.53 16.50 2.17
C TYR A 7 2.12 15.75 0.91
N SER A 8 2.08 16.44 -0.23
CA SER A 8 1.68 15.81 -1.49
C SER A 8 2.90 15.17 -2.15
N VAL A 9 3.29 13.99 -1.67
CA VAL A 9 4.27 13.14 -2.36
C VAL A 9 3.59 12.57 -3.61
N PRO A 10 4.16 12.77 -4.82
CA PRO A 10 3.58 12.21 -6.03
C PRO A 10 3.65 10.68 -5.99
N GLY A 11 2.53 10.03 -6.28
CA GLY A 11 2.49 8.58 -6.47
C GLY A 11 2.67 8.19 -7.93
N PHE A 12 2.99 6.92 -8.19
CA PHE A 12 2.99 6.35 -9.53
C PHE A 12 1.55 6.25 -10.06
N ALA A 13 1.23 7.02 -11.10
CA ALA A 13 -0.08 7.01 -11.74
C ALA A 13 -0.07 6.15 -13.01
N ILE A 14 0.13 4.84 -12.86
CA ILE A 14 -0.04 3.91 -13.98
C ILE A 14 -1.53 3.55 -14.06
N PRO A 15 -2.24 3.87 -15.16
CA PRO A 15 -3.65 3.53 -15.28
C PRO A 15 -3.80 2.01 -15.32
N ASN A 16 -4.53 1.44 -14.36
CA ASN A 16 -4.90 0.03 -14.42
C ASN A 16 -5.93 -0.18 -15.55
N PRO A 17 -5.61 -0.91 -16.63
CA PRO A 17 -6.57 -1.16 -17.71
C PRO A 17 -7.70 -2.09 -17.27
N VAL A 18 -7.48 -2.93 -16.25
CA VAL A 18 -8.49 -3.82 -15.69
C VAL A 18 -9.43 -3.01 -14.80
N LYS A 19 -10.68 -2.86 -15.25
CA LYS A 19 -11.74 -2.17 -14.49
C LYS A 19 -12.60 -3.11 -13.66
N THR A 20 -12.49 -4.41 -13.93
CA THR A 20 -13.11 -5.43 -13.10
C THR A 20 -12.51 -5.42 -11.71
N VAL A 21 -13.36 -5.32 -10.70
CA VAL A 21 -12.94 -5.45 -9.30
C VAL A 21 -13.91 -6.33 -8.53
N ILE A 22 -13.38 -7.00 -7.50
CA ILE A 22 -14.15 -7.78 -6.53
C ILE A 22 -13.93 -7.18 -5.13
N PRO A 23 -14.86 -7.37 -4.19
CA PRO A 23 -14.59 -7.05 -2.79
C PRO A 23 -13.35 -7.83 -2.31
N CYS A 24 -12.42 -7.16 -1.62
CA CYS A 24 -11.18 -7.77 -1.13
C CYS A 24 -11.46 -9.06 -0.33
N PHE A 25 -12.51 -9.09 0.48
CA PHE A 25 -12.89 -10.25 1.27
C PHE A 25 -13.37 -11.47 0.45
N MET A 26 -13.57 -11.33 -0.86
CA MET A 26 -14.01 -12.41 -1.74
C MET A 26 -12.85 -13.06 -2.52
N TRP A 27 -11.60 -12.77 -2.19
CA TRP A 27 -10.44 -13.28 -2.92
C TRP A 27 -10.36 -14.81 -2.90
N THR A 28 -10.69 -15.46 -1.79
CA THR A 28 -10.72 -16.93 -1.68
C THR A 28 -11.83 -17.53 -2.55
N ASP A 29 -13.01 -16.90 -2.57
CA ASP A 29 -14.11 -17.30 -3.45
C ASP A 29 -13.77 -17.08 -4.93
N ALA A 30 -12.97 -16.06 -5.26
CA ALA A 30 -12.54 -15.83 -6.64
C ALA A 30 -11.58 -16.91 -7.16
N ILE A 31 -10.81 -17.53 -6.26
CA ILE A 31 -9.98 -18.71 -6.58
C ILE A 31 -10.84 -19.97 -6.73
N PHE A 32 -11.71 -20.22 -5.74
CA PHE A 32 -12.50 -21.45 -5.67
C PHE A 32 -13.66 -21.51 -6.68
N ARG A 33 -14.41 -20.42 -6.83
CA ARG A 33 -15.69 -20.34 -7.57
C ARG A 33 -15.86 -19.02 -8.33
N GLY A 34 -14.76 -18.43 -8.79
CA GLY A 34 -14.76 -17.15 -9.51
C GLY A 34 -15.81 -17.07 -10.62
N THR A 35 -15.95 -18.10 -11.46
CA THR A 35 -16.93 -18.12 -12.57
C THR A 35 -18.40 -18.07 -12.12
N GLU A 36 -18.70 -18.27 -10.84
CA GLU A 36 -20.04 -18.13 -10.25
C GLU A 36 -20.27 -16.73 -9.65
N MET A 37 -19.21 -15.93 -9.48
CA MET A 37 -19.27 -14.60 -8.90
C MET A 37 -19.78 -13.58 -9.91
N THR A 38 -20.90 -12.94 -9.58
CA THR A 38 -21.60 -11.95 -10.41
C THR A 38 -21.71 -10.60 -9.71
N ALA A 39 -22.12 -9.58 -10.45
CA ALA A 39 -22.47 -8.27 -9.91
C ALA A 39 -23.56 -8.35 -8.82
N LYS A 40 -24.47 -9.32 -8.91
CA LYS A 40 -25.59 -9.47 -7.97
C LYS A 40 -25.22 -10.23 -6.69
N ASN A 41 -24.50 -11.34 -6.80
CA ASN A 41 -24.24 -12.24 -5.67
C ASN A 41 -22.89 -12.00 -4.96
N ALA A 42 -21.94 -11.32 -5.63
CA ALA A 42 -20.58 -11.14 -5.15
C ALA A 42 -20.04 -9.72 -5.34
N HIS A 43 -20.90 -8.78 -5.76
CA HIS A 43 -20.56 -7.38 -5.99
C HIS A 43 -19.37 -7.18 -6.94
N VAL A 44 -19.29 -8.01 -7.98
CA VAL A 44 -18.35 -7.79 -9.09
C VAL A 44 -18.71 -6.47 -9.77
N LEU A 45 -17.76 -5.55 -9.85
CA LEU A 45 -17.93 -4.28 -10.57
C LEU A 45 -17.14 -4.32 -11.88
N GLY A 46 -17.58 -3.55 -12.87
CA GLY A 46 -16.95 -3.46 -14.18
C GLY A 46 -17.30 -4.60 -15.15
N LYS A 47 -18.04 -5.63 -14.71
CA LYS A 47 -18.66 -6.67 -15.55
C LYS A 47 -19.75 -7.42 -14.82
N GLU A 48 -20.57 -8.20 -15.55
CA GLU A 48 -21.65 -9.00 -14.98
C GLU A 48 -21.13 -10.16 -14.11
N ARG A 49 -20.02 -10.80 -14.50
CA ARG A 49 -19.50 -12.03 -13.88
C ARG A 49 -18.01 -12.22 -14.15
N LEU A 50 -17.26 -12.91 -13.29
CA LEU A 50 -15.89 -13.34 -13.63
C LEU A 50 -15.87 -14.40 -14.73
N ASP A 51 -14.95 -14.25 -15.68
CA ASP A 51 -14.80 -15.15 -16.83
C ASP A 51 -14.00 -16.40 -16.47
N THR A 52 -13.15 -16.30 -15.44
CA THR A 52 -12.30 -17.37 -14.93
C THR A 52 -12.14 -17.24 -13.42
N ASN A 53 -11.77 -18.36 -12.80
CA ASN A 53 -11.24 -18.35 -11.43
C ASN A 53 -9.83 -17.74 -11.42
N ILE A 54 -9.45 -17.15 -10.27
CA ILE A 54 -8.08 -16.71 -10.03
C ILE A 54 -7.19 -17.93 -9.85
N LYS A 55 -6.09 -17.99 -10.62
CA LYS A 55 -5.12 -19.10 -10.60
C LYS A 55 -3.73 -18.69 -10.10
N PHE A 56 -3.46 -17.39 -10.08
CA PHE A 56 -2.19 -16.84 -9.63
C PHE A 56 -2.45 -15.81 -8.54
N LEU A 57 -1.78 -15.97 -7.40
CA LEU A 57 -1.85 -15.07 -6.25
C LEU A 57 -0.48 -14.42 -6.02
N TRP A 58 -0.41 -13.10 -6.16
CA TRP A 58 0.73 -12.30 -5.72
C TRP A 58 0.41 -11.64 -4.39
N ASN A 59 0.99 -12.16 -3.31
CA ASN A 59 0.86 -11.64 -1.96
C ASN A 59 2.13 -10.88 -1.54
N TYR A 60 2.07 -9.55 -1.61
CA TYR A 60 3.18 -8.66 -1.22
C TYR A 60 2.89 -7.95 0.11
N ALA A 61 3.86 -7.95 1.03
CA ALA A 61 3.84 -7.21 2.30
C ALA A 61 2.50 -7.39 3.07
N SER A 62 2.01 -8.62 3.12
CA SER A 62 0.66 -8.92 3.61
C SER A 62 0.58 -10.29 4.26
N ASN A 63 -0.26 -10.39 5.30
CA ASN A 63 -0.60 -11.65 5.93
C ASN A 63 -2.10 -11.97 5.74
N VAL A 64 -2.66 -11.54 4.60
CA VAL A 64 -4.09 -11.71 4.28
C VAL A 64 -4.49 -13.17 4.14
N MET A 65 -3.57 -14.05 3.72
CA MET A 65 -3.94 -15.44 3.51
C MET A 65 -4.41 -16.12 4.79
N LEU A 66 -3.73 -15.90 5.93
CA LEU A 66 -4.05 -16.63 7.17
C LEU A 66 -4.44 -15.76 8.37
N ASN A 67 -3.87 -14.56 8.53
CA ASN A 67 -4.04 -13.77 9.76
C ASN A 67 -5.07 -12.62 9.61
N GLN A 68 -5.21 -12.06 8.40
CA GLN A 68 -6.08 -10.89 8.16
C GLN A 68 -7.35 -11.23 7.37
N HIS A 69 -7.61 -12.52 7.16
CA HIS A 69 -8.83 -13.02 6.54
C HIS A 69 -9.53 -14.02 7.47
N SER A 70 -10.85 -14.18 7.31
CA SER A 70 -11.62 -15.14 8.10
C SER A 70 -11.51 -16.54 7.53
N ASP A 71 -11.82 -17.54 8.37
CA ASP A 71 -11.87 -18.95 7.98
C ASP A 71 -10.55 -19.45 7.38
N SER A 72 -9.54 -19.47 8.24
CA SER A 72 -8.20 -19.97 7.94
C SER A 72 -8.22 -21.42 7.46
N ASN A 73 -9.19 -22.24 7.90
CA ASN A 73 -9.32 -23.64 7.48
C ASN A 73 -9.79 -23.74 6.02
N LYS A 74 -10.82 -23.00 5.62
CA LYS A 74 -11.24 -22.90 4.21
C LYS A 74 -10.08 -22.40 3.35
N THR A 75 -9.39 -21.36 3.80
CA THR A 75 -8.27 -20.78 3.05
C THR A 75 -7.12 -21.77 2.90
N HIS A 76 -6.77 -22.50 3.97
CA HIS A 76 -5.79 -23.57 3.91
C HIS A 76 -6.16 -24.63 2.86
N THR A 77 -7.40 -25.13 2.87
CA THR A 77 -7.86 -26.11 1.87
C THR A 77 -7.73 -25.58 0.44
N ILE A 78 -8.11 -24.33 0.19
CA ILE A 78 -8.03 -23.72 -1.15
C ILE A 78 -6.58 -23.57 -1.61
N LEU A 79 -5.68 -23.10 -0.73
CA LEU A 79 -4.28 -22.84 -1.07
C LEU A 79 -3.41 -24.09 -1.11
N GLN A 80 -3.88 -25.23 -0.62
CA GLN A 80 -3.18 -26.52 -0.75
C GLN A 80 -3.58 -27.30 -2.01
N ASP A 81 -4.62 -26.85 -2.71
CA ASP A 81 -5.09 -27.47 -3.95
C ASP A 81 -4.60 -26.67 -5.16
N GLU A 82 -3.54 -27.17 -5.81
CA GLU A 82 -2.95 -26.57 -7.01
C GLU A 82 -3.94 -26.51 -8.19
N SER A 83 -5.00 -27.34 -8.20
CA SER A 83 -6.06 -27.22 -9.21
C SER A 83 -6.96 -26.01 -8.98
N MET A 84 -7.01 -25.49 -7.75
CA MET A 84 -7.72 -24.27 -7.39
C MET A 84 -6.83 -23.04 -7.60
N CYS A 85 -5.67 -22.97 -6.93
CA CYS A 85 -4.68 -21.91 -7.06
C CYS A 85 -3.36 -22.50 -7.56
N GLU A 86 -3.04 -22.26 -8.83
CA GLU A 86 -1.91 -22.88 -9.52
C GLU A 86 -0.55 -22.32 -9.10
N PHE A 87 -0.50 -21.07 -8.63
CA PHE A 87 0.76 -20.47 -8.19
C PHE A 87 0.57 -19.34 -7.19
N VAL A 88 1.35 -19.37 -6.11
CA VAL A 88 1.38 -18.39 -5.03
C VAL A 88 2.78 -17.79 -4.93
N LEU A 89 2.88 -16.53 -5.34
CA LEU A 89 4.05 -15.70 -5.08
C LEU A 89 3.85 -14.98 -3.76
N VAL A 90 4.77 -15.18 -2.81
CA VAL A 90 4.86 -14.35 -1.61
C VAL A 90 6.11 -13.50 -1.68
N TRP A 91 5.96 -12.21 -1.40
CA TRP A 91 7.09 -11.32 -1.30
C TRP A 91 7.01 -10.58 0.03
N GLU A 92 7.96 -10.88 0.90
CA GLU A 92 7.86 -10.56 2.32
C GLU A 92 9.25 -10.39 2.96
N THR A 93 9.30 -9.68 4.08
CA THR A 93 10.51 -9.45 4.87
C THR A 93 10.79 -10.56 5.88
N HIS A 94 9.77 -11.35 6.23
CA HIS A 94 9.82 -12.40 7.26
C HIS A 94 9.08 -13.66 6.82
N MET A 95 9.44 -14.82 7.40
CA MET A 95 8.73 -16.08 7.17
C MET A 95 7.40 -16.12 7.94
N THR A 96 6.41 -15.36 7.47
CA THR A 96 5.07 -15.27 8.05
C THR A 96 4.24 -16.54 7.84
N ALA A 97 3.05 -16.62 8.44
CA ALA A 97 2.11 -17.71 8.17
C ALA A 97 1.70 -17.77 6.69
N SER A 98 1.55 -16.62 6.04
CA SER A 98 1.26 -16.53 4.60
C SER A 98 2.45 -17.00 3.75
N ALA A 99 3.69 -16.66 4.15
CA ALA A 99 4.90 -17.10 3.43
C ALA A 99 5.06 -18.63 3.34
N LYS A 100 4.45 -19.39 4.26
CA LYS A 100 4.47 -20.85 4.23
C LYS A 100 3.66 -21.48 3.10
N TYR A 101 2.82 -20.71 2.41
CA TYR A 101 2.05 -21.15 1.25
C TYR A 101 2.69 -20.77 -0.08
N ALA A 102 3.87 -20.15 -0.04
CA ALA A 102 4.53 -19.67 -1.25
C ALA A 102 5.11 -20.82 -2.08
N ASP A 103 4.80 -20.83 -3.38
CA ASP A 103 5.57 -21.58 -4.37
C ASP A 103 6.88 -20.86 -4.69
N LEU A 104 6.83 -19.53 -4.69
CA LEU A 104 8.00 -18.65 -4.79
C LEU A 104 7.96 -17.61 -3.68
N LEU A 105 9.00 -17.60 -2.85
CA LEU A 105 9.21 -16.61 -1.80
C LEU A 105 10.33 -15.65 -2.21
N LEU A 106 10.01 -14.36 -2.33
CA LEU A 106 11.00 -13.30 -2.55
C LEU A 106 11.30 -12.57 -1.23
N PRO A 107 12.57 -12.46 -0.81
CA PRO A 107 12.95 -11.69 0.36
C PRO A 107 13.03 -10.19 0.04
N ASP A 108 12.18 -9.38 0.67
CA ASP A 108 12.26 -7.92 0.60
C ASP A 108 13.15 -7.33 1.72
N VAL A 109 13.49 -6.07 1.56
CA VAL A 109 14.16 -5.27 2.59
C VAL A 109 13.16 -4.69 3.57
N THR A 110 13.56 -4.55 4.84
CA THR A 110 12.78 -3.82 5.84
C THR A 110 12.98 -2.32 5.73
N SER A 111 12.17 -1.54 6.46
CA SER A 111 12.28 -0.07 6.47
C SER A 111 13.60 0.46 7.05
N VAL A 112 14.37 -0.35 7.78
CA VAL A 112 15.70 0.05 8.29
C VAL A 112 16.82 -0.23 7.30
N GLU A 113 16.53 -0.97 6.22
CA GLU A 113 17.43 -1.34 5.13
C GLU A 113 17.15 -0.53 3.86
N SER A 114 16.17 0.39 3.89
CA SER A 114 15.71 1.15 2.72
C SER A 114 15.57 2.66 2.96
N ASN A 115 15.89 3.44 1.93
CA ASN A 115 15.68 4.88 1.90
C ASN A 115 14.25 5.16 1.43
N ASP A 116 13.55 6.09 2.08
CA ASP A 116 12.19 6.49 1.67
C ASP A 116 11.80 7.89 2.18
N LEU A 117 10.66 8.40 1.70
CA LEU A 117 9.98 9.59 2.22
C LEU A 117 8.69 9.17 2.90
N ILE A 118 8.61 9.40 4.21
CA ILE A 118 7.42 9.11 5.00
C ILE A 118 6.67 10.40 5.28
N ASP A 119 5.47 10.51 4.71
CA ASP A 119 4.53 11.56 5.05
C ASP A 119 3.69 11.19 6.28
N ASN A 120 2.86 12.15 6.70
CA ASN A 120 1.89 11.86 7.72
C ASN A 120 0.80 10.96 7.17
N SER A 121 0.70 9.78 7.76
CA SER A 121 -0.48 8.93 7.65
C SER A 121 -1.75 9.71 8.04
N TYR A 122 -2.91 9.24 7.57
CA TYR A 122 -4.24 9.81 7.85
C TYR A 122 -4.61 9.90 9.35
N ALA A 123 -3.81 9.29 10.22
CA ALA A 123 -4.00 9.21 11.67
C ALA A 123 -2.95 9.99 12.50
N SER A 124 -2.26 10.99 11.94
CA SER A 124 -1.22 11.75 12.65
C SER A 124 -1.75 12.62 13.81
N GLY A 125 -3.06 12.80 13.92
CA GLY A 125 -3.67 13.65 14.94
C GLY A 125 -3.15 15.08 14.87
N ALA A 126 -2.72 15.64 16.01
CA ALA A 126 -2.18 16.99 16.09
C ALA A 126 -0.67 17.11 15.76
N TYR A 127 0.01 15.99 15.49
CA TYR A 127 1.47 15.94 15.31
C TYR A 127 1.80 15.59 13.87
N HIS A 128 2.03 16.61 13.05
CA HIS A 128 2.42 16.42 11.67
C HIS A 128 3.95 16.40 11.56
N TYR A 129 4.51 15.36 10.96
CA TYR A 129 5.92 15.23 10.61
C TYR A 129 6.09 14.86 9.13
N PHE A 130 7.23 15.20 8.56
CA PHE A 130 7.70 14.64 7.29
C PHE A 130 9.10 14.11 7.52
N THR A 131 9.34 12.85 7.16
CA THR A 131 10.57 12.15 7.51
C THR A 131 11.26 11.63 6.26
N ARG A 132 12.57 11.84 6.16
CA ARG A 132 13.44 11.11 5.23
C ARG A 132 13.99 9.91 6.00
N LEU A 133 13.54 8.73 5.63
CA LEU A 133 14.15 7.49 6.05
C LEU A 133 15.44 7.29 5.29
N GLN A 134 16.46 6.85 6.01
CA GLN A 134 17.74 6.47 5.45
C GLN A 134 18.14 5.13 6.04
N ASN A 135 18.81 4.32 5.23
CA ASN A 135 19.33 3.02 5.64
C ASN A 135 20.11 3.17 6.95
N ALA A 136 19.66 2.44 7.97
CA ALA A 136 20.40 2.28 9.22
C ALA A 136 21.43 1.14 9.10
N ILE A 137 21.11 0.15 8.26
CA ILE A 137 21.96 -0.99 7.90
C ILE A 137 21.84 -1.26 6.41
N GLU A 138 22.81 -1.99 5.85
CA GLU A 138 22.70 -2.53 4.49
C GLU A 138 21.69 -3.70 4.46
N PRO A 139 21.02 -3.95 3.31
CA PRO A 139 20.19 -5.13 3.11
C PRO A 139 20.89 -6.42 3.54
N LEU A 140 20.21 -7.22 4.36
CA LEU A 140 20.75 -8.47 4.87
C LEU A 140 20.62 -9.61 3.85
N TRP A 141 21.67 -10.43 3.78
CA TRP A 141 21.72 -11.64 2.95
C TRP A 141 21.41 -11.38 1.47
N GLU A 142 20.38 -12.04 0.94
CA GLU A 142 19.89 -11.91 -0.43
C GLU A 142 18.61 -11.08 -0.52
N SER A 143 18.25 -10.35 0.55
CA SER A 143 17.11 -9.42 0.53
C SER A 143 17.37 -8.30 -0.45
N ARG A 144 16.39 -8.04 -1.31
CA ARG A 144 16.52 -7.04 -2.38
C ARG A 144 15.33 -6.12 -2.37
N GLN A 145 15.62 -4.84 -2.57
CA GLN A 145 14.60 -3.82 -2.61
C GLN A 145 13.62 -4.03 -3.76
N SER A 146 12.33 -3.88 -3.47
CA SER A 146 11.26 -4.16 -4.42
C SER A 146 11.32 -3.38 -5.72
N TYR A 147 11.76 -2.12 -5.68
CA TYR A 147 11.98 -1.32 -6.89
C TYR A 147 12.97 -1.98 -7.87
N ASP A 148 14.12 -2.45 -7.37
CA ASP A 148 15.18 -3.02 -8.21
C ASP A 148 14.76 -4.35 -8.83
N VAL A 149 14.09 -5.19 -8.04
CA VAL A 149 13.54 -6.47 -8.50
C VAL A 149 12.46 -6.22 -9.57
N LEU A 150 11.56 -5.26 -9.35
CA LEU A 150 10.55 -4.87 -10.34
C LEU A 150 11.17 -4.28 -11.62
N ALA A 151 12.25 -3.51 -11.51
CA ALA A 151 12.99 -3.00 -12.66
C ALA A 151 13.66 -4.14 -13.48
N GLU A 152 14.10 -5.21 -12.84
CA GLU A 152 14.61 -6.41 -13.52
C GLU A 152 13.50 -7.21 -14.19
N ILE A 153 12.36 -7.40 -13.52
CA ILE A 153 11.18 -8.03 -14.11
C ILE A 153 10.72 -7.24 -15.34
N ALA A 154 10.64 -5.91 -15.21
CA ALA A 154 10.34 -5.01 -16.33
C ALA A 154 11.35 -5.15 -17.48
N GLY A 155 12.62 -5.37 -17.17
CA GLY A 155 13.66 -5.69 -18.17
C GLY A 155 13.40 -6.98 -18.91
N LYS A 156 13.03 -8.06 -18.21
CA LYS A 156 12.64 -9.34 -18.84
C LYS A 156 11.38 -9.21 -19.70
N MET A 157 10.52 -8.23 -19.39
CA MET A 157 9.33 -7.90 -20.17
C MET A 157 9.56 -6.86 -21.29
N GLY A 158 10.79 -6.34 -21.44
CA GLY A 158 11.13 -5.35 -22.47
C GLY A 158 10.61 -3.92 -22.21
N ILE A 159 10.23 -3.60 -20.97
CA ILE A 159 9.65 -2.29 -20.58
C ILE A 159 10.43 -1.57 -19.48
N ARG A 160 11.71 -1.93 -19.28
CA ARG A 160 12.56 -1.34 -18.22
C ARG A 160 12.68 0.18 -18.31
N ASP A 161 12.89 0.71 -19.50
CA ASP A 161 13.07 2.16 -19.68
C ASP A 161 11.78 2.92 -19.34
N THR A 162 10.63 2.38 -19.74
CA THR A 162 9.31 2.92 -19.38
C THR A 162 9.06 2.83 -17.87
N PHE A 163 9.42 1.71 -17.24
CA PHE A 163 9.23 1.51 -15.79
C PHE A 163 10.13 2.42 -14.95
N THR A 164 11.41 2.52 -15.32
CA THR A 164 12.40 3.25 -14.54
C THR A 164 12.40 4.75 -14.83
N GLU A 165 11.94 5.15 -16.02
CA GLU A 165 12.15 6.49 -16.59
C GLU A 165 13.61 6.96 -16.49
N GLY A 166 14.56 6.01 -16.55
CA GLY A 166 15.99 6.28 -16.40
C GLY A 166 16.42 6.68 -14.98
N ARG A 167 15.60 6.45 -13.95
CA ARG A 167 15.91 6.73 -12.54
C ARG A 167 16.15 5.46 -11.72
N THR A 168 17.06 5.52 -10.76
CA THR A 168 17.17 4.54 -9.66
C THR A 168 16.13 4.82 -8.57
N HIS A 169 15.98 3.92 -7.60
CA HIS A 169 15.11 4.14 -6.43
C HIS A 169 15.45 5.45 -5.70
N GLU A 170 16.74 5.71 -5.44
CA GLU A 170 17.20 6.93 -4.75
C GLU A 170 16.89 8.19 -5.56
N GLN A 171 17.03 8.13 -6.88
CA GLN A 171 16.70 9.24 -7.76
C GLN A 171 15.19 9.50 -7.79
N TRP A 172 14.35 8.46 -7.63
CA TRP A 172 12.92 8.63 -7.45
C TRP A 172 12.58 9.32 -6.13
N ILE A 173 13.24 8.96 -5.02
CA ILE A 173 13.08 9.65 -3.72
C ILE A 173 13.38 11.14 -3.89
N GLU A 174 14.54 11.49 -4.45
CA GLU A 174 14.93 12.89 -4.65
C GLU A 174 13.94 13.64 -5.56
N PHE A 175 13.51 13.00 -6.65
CA PHE A 175 12.52 13.58 -7.56
C PHE A 175 11.19 13.87 -6.85
N CYS A 176 10.66 12.91 -6.09
CA CYS A 176 9.42 13.03 -5.34
C CYS A 176 9.52 14.11 -4.25
N TYR A 177 10.65 14.18 -3.55
CA TYR A 177 10.95 15.23 -2.58
C TYR A 177 10.89 16.61 -3.22
N ASN A 178 11.59 16.81 -4.34
CA ASN A 178 11.67 18.10 -5.01
C ASN A 178 10.30 18.53 -5.57
N LYS A 179 9.50 17.60 -6.08
CA LYS A 179 8.10 17.87 -6.49
C LYS A 179 7.20 18.32 -5.35
N MET A 180 7.40 17.75 -4.16
CA MET A 180 6.67 18.18 -2.97
C MET A 180 7.18 19.55 -2.47
N ARG A 181 8.49 19.81 -2.55
CA ARG A 181 9.12 21.09 -2.20
C ARG A 181 8.67 22.26 -3.09
N GLU A 182 8.38 22.02 -4.37
CA GLU A 182 7.78 23.05 -5.26
C GLU A 182 6.50 23.66 -4.66
N LYS A 183 5.74 22.90 -3.86
CA LYS A 183 4.52 23.34 -3.16
C LYS A 183 4.77 23.79 -1.72
N ASN A 184 5.95 23.50 -1.18
CA ASN A 184 6.35 23.77 0.22
C ASN A 184 7.76 24.39 0.22
N PRO A 185 7.92 25.64 -0.23
CA PRO A 185 9.23 26.25 -0.48
C PRO A 185 10.06 26.50 0.79
N SER A 186 9.44 26.43 1.97
CA SER A 186 10.11 26.50 3.27
C SER A 186 10.94 25.25 3.59
N LEU A 187 10.71 24.14 2.88
CA LEU A 187 11.47 22.93 3.10
C LEU A 187 12.91 23.07 2.60
N PRO A 188 13.88 22.45 3.31
CA PRO A 188 15.28 22.48 2.90
C PRO A 188 15.49 21.87 1.51
N THR A 189 16.69 21.99 0.95
CA THR A 189 17.07 21.22 -0.23
C THR A 189 17.20 19.73 0.12
N PHE A 190 17.11 18.84 -0.88
CA PHE A 190 17.24 17.40 -0.63
C PHE A 190 18.57 17.05 0.04
N ALA A 191 19.69 17.63 -0.41
CA ALA A 191 21.00 17.43 0.20
C ALA A 191 21.04 17.81 1.68
N GLU A 192 20.39 18.90 2.06
CA GLU A 192 20.31 19.37 3.45
C GLU A 192 19.45 18.47 4.35
N THR A 193 18.73 17.49 3.82
CA THR A 193 17.95 16.54 4.63
C THR A 193 18.74 15.31 5.06
N ASN A 194 19.96 15.15 4.55
CA ASN A 194 20.80 14.00 4.87
C ASN A 194 21.10 13.93 6.37
N GLY A 195 20.83 12.78 7.00
CA GLY A 195 21.02 12.51 8.43
C GLY A 195 20.01 13.20 9.35
N LYS A 196 19.02 13.94 8.85
CA LYS A 196 18.07 14.68 9.71
C LYS A 196 16.97 13.80 10.30
N GLY A 197 16.57 12.74 9.60
CA GLY A 197 15.34 12.02 9.93
C GLY A 197 14.11 12.89 9.70
N ILE A 198 13.62 13.57 10.74
CA ILE A 198 12.47 14.48 10.64
C ILE A 198 12.90 15.76 9.92
N ILE A 199 12.34 15.98 8.73
CA ILE A 199 12.59 17.14 7.86
C ILE A 199 11.72 18.33 8.25
N ASP A 200 10.44 18.08 8.56
CA ASP A 200 9.49 19.09 8.96
C ASP A 200 8.58 18.58 10.08
N ARG A 201 8.13 19.50 10.94
CA ARG A 201 7.18 19.22 12.01
C ARG A 201 6.23 20.39 12.21
N ILE A 202 4.93 20.12 12.08
CA ILE A 202 3.86 21.09 12.30
C ILE A 202 2.94 20.56 13.40
N LEU A 203 2.68 21.39 14.40
CA LEU A 203 1.71 21.09 15.44
C LEU A 203 0.37 21.72 15.05
N ALA A 204 -0.67 20.91 14.91
CA ALA A 204 -2.01 21.44 14.70
C ALA A 204 -2.47 22.18 15.96
N ASP A 205 -3.13 23.32 15.75
CA ASP A 205 -3.80 24.03 16.83
C ASP A 205 -5.02 23.23 17.28
N SER A 206 -4.84 22.46 18.37
CA SER A 206 -5.88 21.57 18.91
C SER A 206 -7.13 22.34 19.35
N SER A 207 -7.02 23.63 19.68
CA SER A 207 -8.16 24.49 20.02
C SER A 207 -9.08 24.76 18.82
N LYS A 208 -8.53 24.75 17.60
CA LYS A 208 -9.27 24.96 16.34
C LYS A 208 -9.88 23.67 15.77
N HIS A 209 -9.49 22.51 16.30
CA HIS A 209 -9.81 21.21 15.71
C HIS A 209 -10.42 20.23 16.71
N ILE A 210 -11.45 20.69 17.43
CA ILE A 210 -12.26 19.82 18.29
C ILE A 210 -13.24 19.04 17.40
N ALA A 211 -13.07 17.71 17.34
CA ALA A 211 -13.98 16.85 16.59
C ALA A 211 -15.40 16.99 17.09
N LEU A 212 -16.35 17.17 16.16
CA LEU A 212 -17.78 17.33 16.46
C LEU A 212 -18.07 18.46 17.46
N LYS A 213 -17.24 19.51 17.52
CA LYS A 213 -17.40 20.63 18.47
C LYS A 213 -18.82 21.19 18.48
N ASP A 214 -19.39 21.45 17.30
CA ASP A 214 -20.70 22.07 17.19
C ASP A 214 -21.81 21.15 17.72
N TYR A 215 -21.69 19.83 17.50
CA TYR A 215 -22.57 18.83 18.09
C TYR A 215 -22.36 18.69 19.60
N ARG A 216 -21.12 18.70 20.10
CA ARG A 216 -20.80 18.65 21.53
C ARG A 216 -21.36 19.88 22.26
N ASP A 217 -21.18 21.06 21.68
CA ASP A 217 -21.57 22.32 22.28
C ASP A 217 -23.08 22.56 22.19
N ASN A 218 -23.74 22.12 21.11
CA ASN A 218 -25.20 22.12 21.00
C ASN A 218 -25.72 20.98 20.10
N PRO A 219 -26.04 19.81 20.68
CA PRO A 219 -26.45 18.64 19.90
C PRO A 219 -27.83 18.79 19.25
N GLN A 220 -28.69 19.64 19.81
CA GLN A 220 -30.03 19.91 19.26
C GLN A 220 -29.95 20.79 18.01
N ALA A 221 -29.07 21.79 18.00
CA ALA A 221 -28.87 22.67 16.83
C ALA A 221 -27.99 22.04 15.76
N ASN A 222 -27.11 21.09 16.12
CA ASN A 222 -26.14 20.48 15.21
C ASN A 222 -26.21 18.94 15.19
N PRO A 223 -27.39 18.32 14.95
CA PRO A 223 -27.54 16.88 15.02
C PRO A 223 -26.63 16.17 14.00
N LEU A 224 -26.08 15.02 14.40
CA LEU A 224 -25.31 14.18 13.47
C LEU A 224 -26.23 13.63 12.37
N LYS A 225 -25.73 13.59 11.14
CA LYS A 225 -26.48 12.97 10.04
C LYS A 225 -26.47 11.46 10.23
N ASN A 226 -27.61 10.92 10.62
CA ASN A 226 -27.84 9.48 10.61
C ASN A 226 -28.00 9.08 9.14
N SER A 227 -26.96 8.51 8.53
CA SER A 227 -27.15 7.77 7.29
C SER A 227 -27.86 6.46 7.64
N VAL A 228 -29.19 6.50 7.69
CA VAL A 228 -29.99 5.29 7.57
C VAL A 228 -29.76 4.80 6.13
N ARG A 229 -28.98 3.74 6.00
CA ARG A 229 -28.91 2.92 4.78
C ARG A 229 -29.91 1.79 4.91
#